data_AF-A0A7J5D733-F1
#
_entry.id   AF-A0A7J5D733-F1
#
_cell.length_a   1.000
_cell.length_b   1.000
_cell.length_c   1.000
_cell.angle_alpha   90.00
_cell.angle_beta   90.00
_cell.angle_gamma   90.00
#
_symmetry.space_group_name_H-M   'P 1'
#
loop_
_entity.id
_entity.type
_entity.pdbx_description
1 polymer ?
#
loop_
_entity_poly.entity_id
_entity_poly.type
_entity_poly.pdbx_seq_one_letter_code
_entity_poly.pdbx_strand_id
1 'polypeptide(L)'
;MRATTRLAAGSAVLTAALAVTACGHTTAQPHGATSTTGSVSPSGGPSPARSPAECRTASLTWALVLLPERTGGRRDARLTVANDAPETCLFAGYPGFSVHNGKANSIEGVGHGHPRTIALRKGTGVTVDLRYTPRGAKGAGDYCVTENEALVSAPHDPDSDRVNVPVMEAHHKAAEIDACGDSVSMSLPRYTPHPRVP
;
A
#
# COMPACT_ATOMS: atom_id res chain seq x y z
N MET A 1 36.04 -31.38 -25.96
CA MET A 1 35.55 -31.27 -27.35
C MET A 1 34.03 -31.38 -27.39
N ARG A 2 33.32 -30.25 -27.49
CA ARG A 2 32.13 -30.06 -28.33
C ARG A 2 31.76 -28.58 -28.23
N ALA A 3 31.94 -27.88 -29.33
CA ALA A 3 31.56 -26.50 -29.53
C ALA A 3 30.14 -26.45 -30.11
N THR A 4 29.34 -25.47 -29.68
CA THR A 4 28.20 -24.99 -30.46
C THR A 4 28.04 -23.49 -30.23
N THR A 5 27.77 -22.81 -31.34
CA THR A 5 28.04 -21.40 -31.60
C THR A 5 26.73 -20.62 -31.70
N ARG A 6 26.70 -19.43 -31.08
CA ARG A 6 25.96 -18.17 -31.35
C ARG A 6 24.54 -18.19 -31.93
N LEU A 7 23.71 -17.26 -31.41
CA LEU A 7 23.02 -16.26 -32.23
C LEU A 7 22.74 -14.99 -31.41
N ALA A 8 23.20 -13.86 -31.94
CA ALA A 8 22.92 -12.52 -31.49
C ALA A 8 21.74 -11.95 -32.28
N ALA A 9 20.80 -11.29 -31.62
CA ALA A 9 19.85 -10.32 -32.18
C ALA A 9 19.34 -9.53 -30.96
N GLY A 10 19.43 -8.20 -30.88
CA GLY A 10 19.23 -7.21 -31.93
C GLY A 10 17.94 -6.44 -31.58
N SER A 11 18.10 -5.22 -31.09
CA SER A 11 17.08 -4.32 -30.54
C SER A 11 15.88 -4.04 -31.46
N ALA A 12 14.72 -3.78 -30.87
CA ALA A 12 13.67 -2.97 -31.49
C ALA A 12 12.92 -2.15 -30.43
N VAL A 13 13.24 -0.86 -30.37
CA VAL A 13 12.49 0.19 -29.68
C VAL A 13 11.35 0.61 -30.60
N LEU A 14 10.10 0.50 -30.14
CA LEU A 14 8.93 1.00 -30.86
C LEU A 14 8.52 2.36 -30.26
N THR A 15 8.98 3.42 -30.90
CA THR A 15 8.47 4.78 -30.75
C THR A 15 7.25 4.95 -31.66
N ALA A 16 6.07 5.11 -31.09
CA ALA A 16 4.89 5.54 -31.82
C ALA A 16 4.74 7.06 -31.69
N ALA A 17 5.19 7.78 -32.73
CA ALA A 17 4.86 9.18 -32.94
C ALA A 17 3.59 9.24 -33.82
N LEU A 18 2.55 9.92 -33.32
CA LEU A 18 1.39 10.30 -34.12
C LEU A 18 1.39 11.82 -34.26
N ALA A 19 1.50 12.29 -35.50
CA ALA A 19 1.42 13.69 -35.84
C ALA A 19 0.66 13.89 -37.15
N VAL A 20 -0.05 15.03 -37.17
CA VAL A 20 -0.55 15.86 -38.29
C VAL A 20 -1.72 15.29 -39.11
N THR A 21 -2.85 15.98 -39.31
CA THR A 21 -3.13 17.18 -40.15
C THR A 21 -4.68 17.35 -40.11
N ALA A 22 -5.39 18.48 -40.33
CA ALA A 22 -5.20 19.69 -41.13
C ALA A 22 -6.28 20.77 -40.79
N CYS A 23 -5.98 22.01 -41.17
CA CYS A 23 -6.81 23.11 -41.73
C CYS A 23 -8.32 23.15 -41.41
N GLY A 24 -8.96 24.23 -40.95
CA GLY A 24 -8.68 25.65 -41.05
C GLY A 24 -9.90 26.36 -41.62
N HIS A 25 -10.53 27.30 -40.89
CA HIS A 25 -11.35 28.37 -41.46
C HIS A 25 -11.24 29.62 -40.59
N THR A 26 -10.68 30.67 -41.18
CA THR A 26 -10.70 32.04 -40.67
C THR A 26 -11.99 32.70 -41.11
N THR A 27 -12.71 33.32 -40.18
CA THR A 27 -13.62 34.43 -40.50
C THR A 27 -13.53 35.47 -39.38
N ALA A 28 -12.81 36.56 -39.65
CA ALA A 28 -13.09 37.88 -39.07
C ALA A 28 -14.31 38.45 -39.85
N GLN A 29 -15.18 39.35 -39.38
CA GLN A 29 -15.07 40.48 -38.45
C GLN A 29 -16.53 41.02 -38.19
N PRO A 30 -16.74 42.27 -37.71
CA PRO A 30 -17.27 42.66 -36.39
C PRO A 30 -18.75 43.12 -36.41
N HIS A 31 -19.30 43.52 -35.26
CA HIS A 31 -20.00 44.79 -35.01
C HIS A 31 -20.66 44.78 -33.62
N GLY A 32 -20.52 45.88 -32.86
CA GLY A 32 -21.44 46.22 -31.77
C GLY A 32 -20.78 46.41 -30.40
N ALA A 33 -20.40 47.65 -30.11
CA ALA A 33 -19.95 48.11 -28.80
C ALA A 33 -21.05 48.06 -27.74
N THR A 34 -20.69 47.83 -26.48
CA THR A 34 -21.16 48.58 -25.30
C THR A 34 -20.24 48.28 -24.13
N SER A 35 -19.56 49.32 -23.62
CA SER A 35 -18.88 49.32 -22.33
C SER A 35 -19.93 49.14 -21.22
N THR A 36 -19.75 48.17 -20.35
CA THR A 36 -20.30 48.23 -19.00
C THR A 36 -19.23 47.75 -18.04
N THR A 37 -18.67 48.72 -17.32
CA THR A 37 -17.89 48.56 -16.12
C THR A 37 -18.75 47.77 -15.12
N GLY A 38 -18.46 46.48 -14.98
CA GLY A 38 -19.08 45.61 -14.00
C GLY A 38 -17.99 44.85 -13.27
N SER A 39 -17.52 45.41 -12.15
CA SER A 39 -16.81 44.65 -11.13
C SER A 39 -17.65 43.44 -10.75
N VAL A 40 -17.25 42.26 -11.19
CA VAL A 40 -17.69 41.00 -10.60
C VAL A 40 -16.57 40.54 -9.71
N SER A 41 -16.78 40.70 -8.41
CA SER A 41 -15.93 40.19 -7.33
C SER A 41 -15.44 38.78 -7.64
N PRO A 42 -14.19 38.43 -7.27
CA PRO A 42 -13.84 37.02 -7.14
C PRO A 42 -14.66 36.49 -5.94
N SER A 43 -15.85 35.98 -6.21
CA SER A 43 -16.55 35.08 -5.29
C SER A 43 -15.76 33.76 -5.26
N GLY A 44 -14.58 33.82 -4.64
CA GLY A 44 -13.92 32.68 -4.02
C GLY A 44 -14.76 32.27 -2.82
N GLY A 45 -15.95 31.72 -3.10
CA GLY A 45 -16.70 30.98 -2.11
C GLY A 45 -15.81 29.84 -1.61
N PRO A 46 -15.81 29.52 -0.30
CA PRO A 46 -15.06 28.39 0.20
C PRO A 46 -15.46 27.15 -0.61
N SER A 47 -14.51 26.59 -1.34
CA SER A 47 -14.71 25.33 -2.06
C SER A 47 -15.21 24.32 -1.02
N PRO A 48 -16.32 23.60 -1.29
CA PRO A 48 -16.85 22.65 -0.31
C PRO A 48 -15.72 21.69 0.06
N ALA A 49 -15.43 21.58 1.36
CA ALA A 49 -14.38 20.72 1.86
C ALA A 49 -14.65 19.30 1.36
N ARG A 50 -13.84 18.84 0.40
CA ARG A 50 -13.96 17.52 -0.20
C ARG A 50 -13.80 16.51 0.91
N SER A 51 -14.75 15.57 1.03
CA SER A 51 -14.61 14.47 1.98
C SER A 51 -13.29 13.73 1.73
N PRO A 52 -12.55 13.37 2.79
CA PRO A 52 -11.30 12.63 2.62
C PRO A 52 -11.52 11.35 1.83
N ALA A 53 -10.64 11.08 0.86
CA ALA A 53 -10.65 9.83 0.12
C ALA A 53 -10.12 8.67 0.98
N GLU A 54 -10.35 7.43 0.55
CA GLU A 54 -9.70 6.27 1.16
C GLU A 54 -8.18 6.32 0.97
N CYS A 55 -7.45 5.80 1.96
CA CYS A 55 -6.00 5.72 1.86
C CYS A 55 -5.60 4.72 0.77
N ARG A 56 -4.63 5.10 -0.07
CA ARG A 56 -4.02 4.22 -1.07
C ARG A 56 -2.69 3.69 -0.57
N THR A 57 -2.36 2.46 -0.91
CA THR A 57 -1.12 1.77 -0.53
C THR A 57 0.11 2.60 -0.89
N ALA A 58 0.12 3.21 -2.07
CA ALA A 58 1.21 4.05 -2.55
C ALA A 58 1.41 5.37 -1.77
N SER A 59 0.43 5.81 -0.99
CA SER A 59 0.51 7.02 -0.14
C SER A 59 0.88 6.71 1.31
N LEU A 60 1.07 5.42 1.61
CA LEU A 60 1.31 4.93 2.95
C LEU A 60 2.72 4.34 3.06
N THR A 61 3.35 4.58 4.20
CA THR A 61 4.64 4.00 4.54
C THR A 61 4.42 2.88 5.55
N TRP A 62 4.94 1.70 5.25
CA TRP A 62 4.67 0.47 5.99
C TRP A 62 5.92 -0.02 6.70
N ALA A 63 5.73 -0.63 7.86
CA ALA A 63 6.78 -1.39 8.51
C ALA A 63 6.25 -2.61 9.25
N LEU A 64 7.01 -3.69 9.20
CA LEU A 64 6.69 -4.96 9.84
C LEU A 64 7.80 -5.35 10.80
N VAL A 65 7.46 -5.45 12.09
CA VAL A 65 8.42 -5.76 13.15
C VAL A 65 7.98 -6.98 13.94
N LEU A 66 8.81 -8.01 13.99
CA LEU A 66 8.66 -9.16 14.87
C LEU A 66 8.87 -8.71 16.32
N LEU A 67 7.93 -9.08 17.18
CA LEU A 67 8.01 -8.80 18.60
C LEU A 67 8.75 -9.94 19.33
N PRO A 68 9.41 -9.64 20.47
CA PRO A 68 10.02 -10.68 21.28
C PRO A 68 9.03 -11.79 21.63
N GLU A 69 9.51 -13.03 21.67
CA GLU A 69 8.69 -14.18 21.99
C GLU A 69 8.02 -14.02 23.36
N ARG A 70 6.75 -14.40 23.42
CA ARG A 70 6.01 -14.52 24.67
C ARG A 70 5.85 -15.98 25.03
N THR A 71 5.76 -16.26 26.33
CA THR A 71 5.39 -17.58 26.82
C THR A 71 4.02 -17.99 26.26
N GLY A 72 3.94 -19.19 25.67
CA GLY A 72 2.70 -19.71 25.06
C GLY A 72 2.79 -20.15 23.61
N GLY A 73 3.99 -20.15 23.01
CA GLY A 73 4.28 -20.79 21.72
C GLY A 73 3.73 -20.08 20.49
N ARG A 74 2.94 -19.00 20.63
CA ARG A 74 2.60 -18.10 19.53
C ARG A 74 3.59 -16.95 19.47
N ARG A 75 3.85 -16.47 18.26
CA ARG A 75 4.69 -15.30 18.02
C ARG A 75 3.80 -14.12 17.65
N ASP A 76 4.20 -12.95 18.11
CA ASP A 76 3.54 -11.70 17.81
C ASP A 76 4.42 -10.88 16.85
N ALA A 77 3.81 -10.14 15.94
CA ALA A 77 4.46 -9.12 15.11
C ALA A 77 3.60 -7.85 15.13
N ARG A 78 4.18 -6.76 14.65
CA ARG A 78 3.51 -5.47 14.57
C ARG A 78 3.67 -4.91 13.17
N LEU A 79 2.53 -4.70 12.52
CA LEU A 79 2.43 -3.94 11.28
C LEU A 79 2.06 -2.50 11.64
N THR A 80 2.92 -1.55 11.28
CA THR A 80 2.64 -0.12 11.36
C THR A 80 2.51 0.46 9.98
N VAL A 81 1.64 1.46 9.87
CA VAL A 81 1.44 2.21 8.63
C VAL A 81 1.26 3.68 8.93
N ALA A 82 1.89 4.54 8.14
CA ALA A 82 1.88 5.98 8.29
C ALA A 82 1.37 6.64 7.01
N ASN A 83 0.56 7.70 7.13
CA ASN A 83 0.25 8.56 6.00
C ASN A 83 1.33 9.63 5.86
N ASP A 84 2.15 9.55 4.80
CA ASP A 84 3.18 10.55 4.50
C ASP A 84 2.71 11.60 3.50
N ALA A 85 1.56 11.37 2.86
CA ALA A 85 0.94 12.32 1.96
C ALA A 85 0.45 13.56 2.72
N PRO A 86 0.42 14.74 2.07
CA PRO A 86 -0.10 15.96 2.68
C PRO A 86 -1.60 15.88 2.98
N GLU A 87 -2.34 15.12 2.17
CA GLU A 87 -3.79 14.99 2.28
C GLU A 87 -4.20 14.04 3.40
N THR A 88 -5.33 14.34 4.04
CA THR A 88 -5.97 13.40 4.97
C THR A 88 -6.66 12.30 4.17
N CYS A 89 -6.51 11.05 4.60
CA CYS A 89 -7.19 9.90 4.01
C CYS A 89 -7.91 9.05 5.07
N LEU A 90 -8.82 8.18 4.64
CA LEU A 90 -9.58 7.26 5.49
C LEU A 90 -8.99 5.85 5.42
N PHE A 91 -8.50 5.34 6.55
CA PHE A 91 -8.11 3.94 6.71
C PHE A 91 -9.32 3.16 7.22
N ALA A 92 -9.97 2.40 6.33
CA ALA A 92 -11.34 1.93 6.53
C ALA A 92 -11.49 0.39 6.64
N GLY A 93 -10.52 -0.32 7.22
CA GLY A 93 -10.63 -1.76 7.32
C GLY A 93 -9.38 -2.44 7.85
N TYR A 94 -9.32 -3.76 7.72
CA TYR A 94 -8.07 -4.48 7.85
C TYR A 94 -7.20 -4.24 6.62
N PRO A 95 -5.88 -4.07 6.78
CA PRO A 95 -4.98 -4.06 5.64
C PRO A 95 -4.96 -5.44 4.97
N GLY A 96 -4.60 -5.48 3.69
CA GLY A 96 -4.13 -6.72 3.07
C GLY A 96 -2.79 -7.11 3.71
N PHE A 97 -2.61 -8.40 4.00
CA PHE A 97 -1.36 -8.94 4.52
C PHE A 97 -1.18 -10.37 4.02
N SER A 98 -0.02 -10.70 3.46
CA SER A 98 0.32 -12.07 3.11
C SER A 98 1.82 -12.33 3.15
N VAL A 99 2.17 -13.57 3.45
CA VAL A 99 3.56 -14.07 3.35
C VAL A 99 3.55 -15.20 2.33
N HIS A 100 4.33 -15.06 1.26
CA HIS A 100 4.32 -15.98 0.13
C HIS A 100 5.54 -16.89 0.14
N ASN A 101 5.33 -18.21 0.03
CA ASN A 101 6.41 -19.14 -0.29
C ASN A 101 6.54 -19.24 -1.81
N GLY A 102 7.44 -18.43 -2.37
CA GLY A 102 7.65 -18.36 -3.81
C GLY A 102 6.38 -17.99 -4.59
N LYS A 103 6.01 -18.78 -5.60
CA LYS A 103 4.95 -18.43 -6.58
C LYS A 103 3.58 -19.06 -6.33
N ALA A 104 3.43 -19.97 -5.37
CA ALA A 104 2.29 -20.88 -5.36
C ALA A 104 1.36 -20.73 -4.15
N ASN A 105 1.90 -20.57 -2.95
CA ASN A 105 1.11 -20.60 -1.72
C ASN A 105 1.50 -19.45 -0.80
N SER A 106 0.53 -18.93 -0.05
CA SER A 106 0.72 -17.90 0.96
C SER A 106 -0.05 -18.20 2.24
N ILE A 107 0.40 -17.59 3.34
CA ILE A 107 -0.38 -17.46 4.56
C ILE A 107 -0.93 -16.03 4.58
N GLU A 108 -2.25 -15.90 4.53
CA GLU A 108 -2.94 -14.61 4.52
C GLU A 108 -3.22 -14.10 5.94
N GLY A 109 -3.28 -12.78 6.08
CA GLY A 109 -3.76 -12.13 7.29
C GLY A 109 -5.28 -12.17 7.36
N VAL A 110 -5.83 -12.55 8.51
CA VAL A 110 -7.28 -12.55 8.77
C VAL A 110 -7.59 -11.73 10.02
N GLY A 111 -8.42 -10.71 9.84
CA GLY A 111 -8.97 -9.92 10.94
C GLY A 111 -10.31 -10.46 11.44
N HIS A 112 -10.60 -10.27 12.73
CA HIS A 112 -11.90 -10.60 13.33
C HIS A 112 -12.54 -9.39 14.01
N GLY A 113 -13.80 -9.14 13.67
CA GLY A 113 -14.58 -8.02 14.18
C GLY A 113 -14.80 -6.92 13.14
N HIS A 114 -15.29 -5.78 13.60
CA HIS A 114 -15.67 -4.65 12.74
C HIS A 114 -14.71 -3.47 12.98
N PRO A 115 -13.73 -3.25 12.09
CA PRO A 115 -12.82 -2.12 12.20
C PRO A 115 -13.59 -0.81 12.03
N ARG A 116 -13.20 0.21 12.81
CA ARG A 116 -13.70 1.57 12.64
C ARG A 116 -12.89 2.26 11.55
N THR A 117 -13.53 3.16 10.81
CA THR A 117 -12.81 4.07 9.91
C THR A 117 -11.96 5.05 10.72
N ILE A 118 -10.68 5.17 10.38
CA ILE A 118 -9.72 6.06 11.04
C ILE A 118 -9.23 7.09 10.02
N ALA A 119 -9.42 8.37 10.31
CA ALA A 119 -8.87 9.44 9.48
C ALA A 119 -7.37 9.61 9.80
N LEU A 120 -6.52 9.49 8.78
CA LEU A 120 -5.08 9.65 8.88
C LEU A 120 -4.66 10.97 8.26
N ARG A 121 -4.23 11.91 9.09
CA ARG A 121 -3.51 13.11 8.66
C ARG A 121 -2.06 12.76 8.38
N LYS A 122 -1.34 13.66 7.69
CA LYS A 122 0.12 13.54 7.50
C LYS A 122 0.82 13.25 8.83
N GLY A 123 1.70 12.25 8.85
CA GLY A 123 2.49 11.83 10.00
C GLY A 123 1.71 11.04 11.06
N THR A 124 0.44 10.74 10.83
CA THR A 124 -0.36 9.86 11.69
C THR A 124 -0.57 8.51 11.03
N GLY A 125 -0.94 7.49 11.81
CA GLY A 125 -1.00 6.15 11.29
C GLY A 125 -1.90 5.20 12.04
N VAL A 126 -1.82 3.93 11.65
CA VAL A 126 -2.41 2.82 12.41
C VAL A 126 -1.38 1.77 12.75
N THR A 127 -1.65 1.08 13.85
CA THR A 127 -0.92 -0.12 14.27
C THR A 127 -1.88 -1.30 14.25
N VAL A 128 -1.44 -2.40 13.66
CA VAL A 128 -2.10 -3.71 13.67
C VAL A 128 -1.12 -4.71 14.27
N ASP A 129 -1.44 -5.26 15.44
CA ASP A 129 -0.69 -6.41 15.95
C ASP A 129 -1.14 -7.67 15.21
N LEU A 130 -0.17 -8.49 14.86
CA LEU A 130 -0.28 -9.75 14.15
C LEU A 130 0.08 -10.89 15.09
N ARG A 131 -0.56 -12.04 14.93
CA ARG A 131 -0.25 -13.25 15.70
C ARG A 131 -0.25 -14.47 14.80
N TYR A 132 0.82 -15.26 14.91
CA TYR A 132 1.02 -16.47 14.13
C TYR A 132 1.61 -17.60 14.98
N THR A 133 1.50 -18.82 14.48
CA THR A 133 2.09 -20.01 15.11
C THR A 133 3.40 -20.33 14.38
N PRO A 134 4.56 -20.33 15.06
CA PRO A 134 5.83 -20.69 14.44
C PRO A 134 5.97 -22.21 14.27
N ARG A 135 6.96 -22.64 13.47
CA ARG A 135 7.26 -24.06 13.31
C ARG A 135 7.64 -24.70 14.65
N GLY A 136 7.16 -25.92 14.87
CA GLY A 136 7.44 -26.67 16.10
C GLY A 136 6.63 -26.24 17.33
N ALA A 137 5.84 -25.17 17.24
CA ALA A 137 4.90 -24.83 18.30
C ALA A 137 3.65 -25.73 18.27
N LYS A 138 3.02 -25.89 19.43
CA LYS A 138 1.75 -26.61 19.54
C LYS A 138 0.68 -25.95 18.67
N GLY A 139 0.07 -26.75 17.78
CA GLY A 139 -0.94 -26.26 16.84
C GLY A 139 -0.34 -25.61 15.58
N ALA A 140 0.95 -25.78 15.33
CA ALA A 140 1.51 -25.56 14.00
C ALA A 140 0.87 -26.57 13.04
N GLY A 141 0.32 -26.08 11.93
CA GLY A 141 -0.13 -26.94 10.83
C GLY A 141 1.05 -27.52 10.05
N ASP A 142 0.75 -28.37 9.08
CA ASP A 142 1.77 -29.00 8.23
C ASP A 142 2.36 -28.02 7.20
N TYR A 143 1.64 -26.93 6.92
CA TYR A 143 2.09 -25.87 6.02
C TYR A 143 2.74 -24.73 6.82
N CYS A 144 3.97 -24.39 6.43
CA CYS A 144 4.75 -23.30 6.99
C CYS A 144 5.44 -22.49 5.89
N VAL A 145 5.58 -21.20 6.14
CA VAL A 145 6.28 -20.23 5.30
C VAL A 145 7.33 -19.53 6.14
N THR A 146 8.54 -19.40 5.60
CA THR A 146 9.65 -18.71 6.22
C THR A 146 10.21 -17.72 5.22
N GLU A 147 10.00 -16.43 5.44
CA GLU A 147 10.32 -15.38 4.46
C GLU A 147 10.80 -14.09 5.15
N ASN A 148 11.62 -13.32 4.45
CA ASN A 148 12.14 -12.04 4.93
C ASN A 148 11.30 -10.82 4.48
N GLU A 149 10.23 -11.04 3.71
CA GLU A 149 9.31 -10.00 3.23
C GLU A 149 7.85 -10.46 3.36
N ALA A 150 6.95 -9.50 3.47
CA ALA A 150 5.51 -9.71 3.41
C ALA A 150 4.88 -8.72 2.42
N LEU A 151 3.81 -9.14 1.73
CA LEU A 151 3.01 -8.24 0.92
C LEU A 151 1.93 -7.58 1.77
N VAL A 152 1.78 -6.27 1.63
CA VAL A 152 0.76 -5.49 2.34
C VAL A 152 0.04 -4.52 1.43
N SER A 153 -1.21 -4.19 1.75
CA SER A 153 -1.97 -3.13 1.08
C SER A 153 -2.89 -2.39 2.03
N ALA A 154 -3.28 -1.17 1.63
CA ALA A 154 -4.35 -0.43 2.27
C ALA A 154 -5.68 -1.20 2.18
N PRO A 155 -6.62 -0.99 3.12
CA PRO A 155 -7.94 -1.58 3.01
C PRO A 155 -8.59 -1.25 1.67
N HIS A 156 -9.22 -2.25 1.05
CA HIS A 156 -9.96 -2.13 -0.22
C HIS A 156 -9.12 -1.84 -1.48
N ASP A 157 -7.80 -1.67 -1.36
CA ASP A 157 -6.93 -1.68 -2.53
C ASP A 157 -6.86 -3.10 -3.13
N PRO A 158 -6.81 -3.21 -4.46
CA PRO A 158 -6.72 -4.51 -5.13
C PRO A 158 -5.37 -5.19 -4.83
N ASP A 159 -5.33 -6.52 -4.96
CA ASP A 159 -4.11 -7.30 -4.70
C ASP A 159 -2.92 -6.89 -5.59
N SER A 160 -3.18 -6.30 -6.77
CA SER A 160 -2.14 -5.76 -7.66
C SER A 160 -1.35 -4.60 -7.05
N ASP A 161 -1.91 -3.94 -6.04
CA ASP A 161 -1.33 -2.73 -5.44
C ASP A 161 -0.57 -3.06 -4.14
N ARG A 162 -0.49 -4.36 -3.78
CA ARG A 162 0.30 -4.80 -2.64
C ARG A 162 1.78 -4.47 -2.85
N VAL A 163 2.44 -4.08 -1.76
CA VAL A 163 3.87 -3.75 -1.73
C VAL A 163 4.63 -4.71 -0.81
N ASN A 164 5.87 -5.04 -1.17
CA ASN A 164 6.75 -5.83 -0.30
C ASN A 164 7.24 -4.96 0.86
N VAL A 165 7.10 -5.48 2.07
CA VAL A 165 7.60 -4.88 3.31
C VAL A 165 8.58 -5.85 3.95
N PRO A 166 9.82 -5.42 4.21
CA PRO A 166 10.80 -6.27 4.85
C PRO A 166 10.39 -6.58 6.29
N VAL A 167 10.66 -7.82 6.70
CA VAL A 167 10.47 -8.29 8.06
C VAL A 167 11.68 -7.88 8.89
N MET A 168 11.44 -7.12 9.97
CA MET A 168 12.48 -6.66 10.88
C MET A 168 12.26 -7.22 12.29
N GLU A 169 13.32 -7.39 13.06
CA GLU A 169 13.26 -7.54 14.50
C GLU A 169 13.24 -6.17 15.19
N ALA A 170 13.05 -6.16 16.51
CA ALA A 170 13.37 -4.98 17.31
C ALA A 170 14.81 -4.51 17.03
N HIS A 171 15.03 -3.20 17.01
CA HIS A 171 16.32 -2.56 16.69
C HIS A 171 16.76 -2.66 15.22
N HIS A 172 15.82 -2.77 14.27
CA HIS A 172 16.09 -2.65 12.82
C HIS A 172 16.99 -3.76 12.25
N LYS A 173 17.04 -4.92 12.91
CA LYS A 173 17.77 -6.08 12.42
C LYS A 173 16.89 -6.84 11.43
N ALA A 174 17.42 -7.19 10.26
CA ALA A 174 16.73 -8.06 9.31
C ALA A 174 16.34 -9.40 9.96
N ALA A 175 15.15 -9.88 9.63
CA ALA A 175 14.58 -11.09 10.21
C ALA A 175 13.72 -11.84 9.20
N GLU A 176 13.27 -13.02 9.59
CA GLU A 176 12.36 -13.86 8.83
C GLU A 176 11.12 -14.15 9.66
N ILE A 177 9.94 -14.02 9.06
CA ILE A 177 8.70 -14.48 9.68
C ILE A 177 8.57 -15.97 9.39
N ASP A 178 8.52 -16.78 10.45
CA ASP A 178 8.28 -18.22 10.37
C ASP A 178 6.85 -18.51 10.82
N ALA A 179 5.91 -18.57 9.88
CA ALA A 179 4.50 -18.75 10.17
C ALA A 179 4.00 -20.10 9.65
N CYS A 180 3.19 -20.78 10.45
CA CYS A 180 2.55 -22.05 10.12
C CYS A 180 1.04 -22.00 10.33
N GLY A 181 0.33 -22.85 9.59
CA GLY A 181 -1.12 -22.94 9.58
C GLY A 181 -1.76 -22.11 8.47
N ASP A 182 -3.06 -21.88 8.59
CA ASP A 182 -3.87 -21.34 7.48
C ASP A 182 -3.87 -19.80 7.41
N SER A 183 -3.57 -19.12 8.52
CA SER A 183 -3.66 -17.65 8.58
C SER A 183 -2.82 -17.01 9.67
N VAL A 184 -2.51 -15.73 9.47
CA VAL A 184 -2.00 -14.82 10.50
C VAL A 184 -3.17 -14.03 11.07
N SER A 185 -3.42 -14.13 12.38
CA SER A 185 -4.51 -13.38 13.01
C SER A 185 -4.15 -11.90 13.17
N MET A 186 -5.06 -11.00 12.77
CA MET A 186 -4.91 -9.55 12.90
C MET A 186 -5.80 -8.99 13.99
N SER A 187 -5.22 -8.16 14.86
CA SER A 187 -5.99 -7.32 15.78
C SER A 187 -6.71 -6.18 15.05
N LEU A 188 -7.74 -5.59 15.67
CA LEU A 188 -8.37 -4.38 15.14
C LEU A 188 -7.32 -3.26 14.93
N PRO A 189 -7.32 -2.54 13.79
CA PRO A 189 -6.46 -1.38 13.58
C PRO A 189 -6.67 -0.31 14.65
N ARG A 190 -5.57 0.21 15.19
CA ARG A 190 -5.59 1.24 16.23
C ARG A 190 -4.86 2.49 15.77
N TYR A 191 -5.49 3.65 15.95
CA TYR A 191 -4.86 4.93 15.68
C TYR A 191 -3.55 5.08 16.46
N THR A 192 -2.52 5.57 15.77
CA THR A 192 -1.19 5.80 16.33
C THR A 192 -0.76 7.22 15.98
N PRO A 193 -0.59 8.11 16.97
CA PRO A 193 0.01 9.41 16.74
C PRO A 193 1.51 9.20 16.50
N HIS A 194 1.98 9.46 15.27
CA HIS A 194 3.38 9.27 14.86
C HIS A 194 3.83 7.80 14.96
N PRO A 195 3.33 6.92 14.07
CA PRO A 195 3.86 5.57 13.97
C PRO A 195 5.38 5.66 13.74
N ARG A 196 6.16 4.93 14.55
CA ARG A 196 7.56 4.71 14.21
C ARG A 196 7.58 3.74 13.05
N VAL A 197 7.80 4.26 11.85
CA VAL A 197 8.27 3.47 10.73
C VAL A 197 9.79 3.48 10.84
N PRO A 198 10.42 2.34 11.16
CA PRO A 198 11.88 2.19 11.20
C PRO A 198 12.59 2.56 9.90
#